data_AF-A0A949YP03-F1
#
_entry.id   AF-A0A949YP03-F1
#
_cell.length_a   1.000
_cell.length_b   1.000
_cell.length_c   1.000
_cell.angle_alpha   90.00
_cell.angle_beta   90.00
_cell.angle_gamma   90.00
#
_symmetry.space_group_name_H-M   'P 1'
#
loop_
_entity.id
_entity.type
_entity.pdbx_description
1 polymer ?
#
loop_
_entity_poly.entity_id
_entity_poly.type
_entity_poly.pdbx_seq_one_letter_code
_entity_poly.pdbx_strand_id
1 'polypeptide(L)'
;MKILAISDLHGDLRLAMKAARDLRPDLLLCCGDWGDADEVGDSDLQGFLDLCPVRSTYGNHDPLELLARLKNRDGSAVLLGQDEVVDFQGLKLAGIGGIWAKSHRLACYVTDSEVARWAGTIAGKGAADILLTHGCPIGLADLTPT
;
A
#
# COMPACT_ATOMS: atom_id res chain seq x y z
N MET A 1 17.82 -9.23 3.94
CA MET A 1 16.48 -8.91 3.41
C MET A 1 16.55 -7.63 2.62
N LYS A 2 15.93 -7.60 1.45
CA LYS A 2 15.84 -6.44 0.55
C LYS A 2 14.37 -6.13 0.31
N ILE A 3 13.99 -4.87 0.56
CA ILE A 3 12.64 -4.38 0.32
C ILE A 3 12.69 -3.44 -0.88
N LEU A 4 11.76 -3.60 -1.81
CA LEU A 4 11.49 -2.64 -2.88
C LEU A 4 10.21 -1.88 -2.53
N ALA A 5 10.31 -0.57 -2.34
CA ALA A 5 9.15 0.30 -2.15
C ALA A 5 8.82 1.01 -3.48
N ILE A 6 7.54 1.01 -3.85
CA ILE A 6 7.00 1.68 -5.05
C ILE A 6 5.71 2.42 -4.68
N SER A 7 5.29 3.37 -5.53
CA SER A 7 4.07 4.16 -5.38
C SER A 7 3.78 4.89 -6.69
N ASP A 8 2.56 5.40 -6.87
CA ASP A 8 2.19 6.38 -7.90
C ASP A 8 2.57 5.92 -9.33
N LEU A 9 2.22 4.67 -9.64
CA LEU A 9 2.51 4.04 -10.94
C LEU A 9 1.52 4.48 -12.01
N HIS A 10 0.26 4.74 -11.64
CA HIS A 10 -0.81 5.19 -12.53
C HIS A 10 -0.86 4.40 -13.86
N GLY A 11 -0.90 3.07 -13.76
CA GLY A 11 -0.97 2.16 -14.91
C GLY A 11 0.36 1.87 -15.60
N ASP A 12 1.42 2.67 -15.42
CA ASP A 12 2.74 2.37 -16.01
C ASP A 12 3.61 1.49 -15.10
N LEU A 13 3.32 0.19 -15.13
CA LEU A 13 3.99 -0.79 -14.28
C LEU A 13 5.38 -1.22 -14.79
N ARG A 14 5.82 -0.75 -15.96
CA ARG A 14 6.99 -1.30 -16.68
C ARG A 14 8.29 -1.13 -15.90
N LEU A 15 8.52 0.07 -15.36
CA LEU A 15 9.75 0.37 -14.62
C LEU A 15 9.75 -0.31 -13.25
N ALA A 16 8.62 -0.36 -12.56
CA ALA A 16 8.47 -1.09 -11.31
C ALA A 16 8.74 -2.60 -11.51
N MET A 17 8.17 -3.19 -12.56
CA MET A 17 8.40 -4.59 -12.91
C MET A 17 9.86 -4.87 -13.25
N LYS A 18 10.50 -3.97 -14.02
CA LYS A 18 11.93 -4.07 -14.33
C LYS A 18 12.76 -4.02 -13.04
N ALA A 19 12.51 -3.06 -12.16
CA ALA A 19 13.20 -2.93 -10.89
C ALA A 19 13.02 -4.17 -10.01
N ALA A 20 11.80 -4.72 -9.91
CA ALA A 20 11.53 -5.94 -9.17
C ALA A 20 12.34 -7.14 -9.69
N ARG A 21 12.41 -7.31 -11.03
CA ARG A 21 13.18 -8.39 -11.67
C ARG A 21 14.69 -8.24 -11.44
N ASP A 22 15.22 -7.03 -11.61
CA ASP A 22 16.66 -6.80 -11.48
C ASP A 22 17.12 -6.91 -10.03
N LEU A 23 16.36 -6.31 -9.11
CA LEU A 23 16.71 -6.25 -7.70
C LEU A 23 16.41 -7.55 -6.97
N ARG A 24 15.42 -8.33 -7.42
CA ARG A 24 14.92 -9.54 -6.74
C ARG A 24 14.70 -9.29 -5.24
N PRO A 25 13.76 -8.41 -4.89
CA PRO A 25 13.47 -8.11 -3.49
C PRO A 25 12.87 -9.32 -2.78
N ASP A 26 13.08 -9.40 -1.47
CA ASP A 26 12.42 -10.39 -0.61
C ASP A 26 10.95 -9.97 -0.32
N LEU A 27 10.66 -8.68 -0.42
CA LEU A 27 9.34 -8.08 -0.21
C LEU A 27 9.18 -6.82 -1.08
N LEU A 28 8.02 -6.67 -1.70
CA LEU A 28 7.61 -5.45 -2.37
C LEU A 28 6.54 -4.74 -1.53
N LEU A 29 6.75 -3.44 -1.30
CA LEU A 29 5.81 -2.55 -0.63
C LEU A 29 5.25 -1.57 -1.65
N CYS A 30 3.93 -1.42 -1.72
CA CYS A 30 3.29 -0.39 -2.55
C CYS A 30 2.46 0.58 -1.69
N CYS A 31 2.75 1.88 -1.81
CA CYS A 31 2.04 2.91 -1.07
C CYS A 31 0.70 3.32 -1.71
N GLY A 32 0.33 2.72 -2.85
CA GLY A 32 -0.93 2.99 -3.55
C GLY A 32 -0.69 3.45 -4.98
N ASP A 33 -1.81 3.71 -5.67
CA ASP A 33 -1.88 4.21 -7.04
C ASP A 33 -1.17 3.28 -8.05
N TRP A 34 -1.53 1.99 -8.02
CA TRP A 34 -1.14 1.04 -9.06
C TRP A 34 -1.67 1.48 -10.43
N GLY A 35 -2.88 2.05 -10.49
CA GLY A 35 -3.62 2.45 -11.68
C GLY A 35 -5.12 2.19 -11.52
N ASP A 36 -5.93 2.82 -12.37
CA ASP A 36 -7.39 2.64 -12.31
C ASP A 36 -7.84 1.23 -12.73
N ALA A 37 -9.09 0.87 -12.43
CA ALA A 37 -9.62 -0.48 -12.68
C ALA A 37 -9.69 -0.88 -14.17
N ASP A 38 -9.65 0.08 -15.08
CA ASP A 38 -9.55 -0.12 -16.53
C ASP A 38 -8.10 -0.10 -17.05
N GLU A 39 -7.13 0.27 -16.20
CA GLU A 39 -5.69 0.32 -16.54
C GLU A 39 -4.93 -0.90 -16.02
N VAL A 40 -5.32 -1.44 -14.86
CA VAL A 40 -4.58 -2.52 -14.17
C VAL A 40 -5.50 -3.70 -13.86
N GLY A 41 -5.15 -4.88 -14.39
CA GLY A 41 -5.88 -6.13 -14.20
C GLY A 41 -5.13 -7.20 -13.39
N ASP A 42 -5.79 -8.35 -13.20
CA ASP A 42 -5.22 -9.49 -12.46
C ASP A 42 -3.87 -9.94 -13.06
N SER A 43 -3.73 -9.98 -14.38
CA SER A 43 -2.49 -10.42 -15.04
C SER A 43 -1.30 -9.52 -14.73
N ASP A 44 -1.55 -8.22 -14.61
CA ASP A 44 -0.51 -7.23 -14.36
C ASP A 44 0.04 -7.38 -12.93
N LEU A 45 -0.87 -7.48 -11.95
CA LEU A 45 -0.51 -7.65 -10.55
C LEU A 45 0.05 -9.04 -10.26
N GLN A 46 -0.46 -10.09 -10.92
CA GLN A 46 0.07 -11.44 -10.80
C GLN A 46 1.55 -11.51 -11.18
N GLY A 47 1.97 -10.71 -12.17
CA GLY A 47 3.38 -10.61 -12.55
C GLY A 47 4.30 -10.20 -11.40
N PHE A 48 3.83 -9.37 -10.46
CA PHE A 48 4.60 -9.00 -9.27
C PHE A 48 4.57 -10.10 -8.20
N LEU A 49 3.39 -10.68 -7.97
CA LEU A 49 3.18 -11.78 -7.02
C LEU A 49 4.00 -13.03 -7.37
N ASP A 50 4.34 -13.18 -8.65
CA ASP A 50 5.20 -14.26 -9.13
C ASP A 50 6.69 -14.07 -8.80
N LEU A 51 7.12 -12.83 -8.54
CA LEU A 51 8.50 -12.48 -8.25
C LEU A 51 8.79 -12.52 -6.74
N CYS A 52 7.91 -11.96 -5.92
CA CYS A 52 8.07 -11.88 -4.47
C CYS A 52 6.72 -11.60 -3.79
N PRO A 53 6.63 -11.80 -2.46
CA PRO A 53 5.51 -11.28 -1.68
C PRO A 53 5.33 -9.76 -1.88
N VAL A 54 4.08 -9.34 -1.98
CA VAL A 54 3.65 -7.95 -2.11
C VAL A 54 2.78 -7.58 -0.91
N ARG A 55 3.02 -6.42 -0.31
CA ARG A 55 2.11 -5.76 0.63
C ARG A 55 1.81 -4.36 0.12
N SER A 56 0.54 -4.04 0.05
CA SER A 56 0.05 -2.77 -0.49
C SER A 56 -0.87 -2.11 0.51
N THR A 57 -0.81 -0.78 0.59
CA THR A 57 -2.00 0.00 0.92
C THR A 57 -2.69 0.42 -0.39
N TYR A 58 -3.65 1.32 -0.35
CA TYR A 58 -4.30 1.87 -1.55
C TYR A 58 -4.26 3.40 -1.55
N GLY A 59 -4.31 3.97 -2.74
CA GLY A 59 -4.51 5.37 -3.03
C GLY A 59 -5.87 5.65 -3.68
N ASN A 60 -5.94 6.68 -4.51
CA ASN A 60 -7.17 7.07 -5.19
C ASN A 60 -7.30 6.53 -6.61
N HIS A 61 -6.21 6.05 -7.21
CA HIS A 61 -6.17 5.38 -8.51
C HIS A 61 -5.78 3.91 -8.32
N ASP A 62 -6.66 3.15 -7.67
CA ASP A 62 -6.42 1.74 -7.40
C ASP A 62 -7.63 0.87 -7.71
N PRO A 63 -7.44 -0.35 -8.20
CA PRO A 63 -8.52 -1.28 -8.43
C PRO A 63 -8.86 -1.99 -7.10
N LEU A 64 -9.54 -1.28 -6.19
CA LEU A 64 -9.73 -1.73 -4.80
C LEU A 64 -10.34 -3.13 -4.68
N GLU A 65 -11.33 -3.46 -5.51
CA GLU A 65 -11.96 -4.80 -5.51
C GLU A 65 -10.98 -5.91 -5.93
N LEU A 66 -10.02 -5.58 -6.80
CA LEU A 66 -8.93 -6.48 -7.20
C LEU A 66 -7.92 -6.61 -6.06
N LEU A 67 -7.40 -5.50 -5.54
CA LEU A 67 -6.43 -5.52 -4.45
C LEU A 67 -6.95 -6.26 -3.22
N ALA A 68 -8.23 -6.10 -2.87
CA ALA A 68 -8.84 -6.75 -1.71
C ALA A 68 -8.94 -8.28 -1.84
N ARG A 69 -9.06 -8.82 -3.07
CA ARG A 69 -9.13 -10.28 -3.30
C ARG A 69 -7.77 -10.92 -3.49
N LEU A 70 -6.75 -10.17 -3.91
CA LEU A 70 -5.45 -10.72 -4.25
C LEU A 70 -4.71 -11.28 -3.03
N LYS A 71 -4.05 -12.43 -3.26
CA LYS A 71 -3.23 -13.14 -2.28
C LYS A 71 -1.85 -13.41 -2.83
N ASN A 72 -0.84 -13.31 -1.97
CA ASN A 72 0.49 -13.82 -2.24
C ASN A 72 0.48 -15.36 -2.33
N ARG A 73 1.57 -15.94 -2.84
CA ARG A 73 1.73 -17.40 -2.96
C ARG A 73 1.62 -18.15 -1.63
N ASP A 74 1.95 -17.50 -0.52
CA ASP A 74 1.80 -18.05 0.84
C ASP A 74 0.37 -17.90 1.40
N GLY A 75 -0.56 -17.36 0.61
CA GLY A 75 -1.95 -17.10 1.01
C GLY A 75 -2.16 -15.79 1.77
N SER A 76 -1.10 -15.03 2.07
CA SER A 76 -1.23 -13.75 2.75
C SER A 76 -1.89 -12.70 1.86
N ALA A 77 -2.66 -11.78 2.45
CA ALA A 77 -3.31 -10.71 1.71
C ALA A 77 -2.32 -9.71 1.11
N VAL A 78 -2.55 -9.31 -0.14
CA VAL A 78 -1.78 -8.23 -0.78
C VAL A 78 -2.13 -6.90 -0.14
N LEU A 79 -3.42 -6.57 -0.06
CA LEU A 79 -3.88 -5.35 0.59
C LEU A 79 -3.85 -5.51 2.12
N LEU A 80 -3.16 -4.58 2.79
CA LEU A 80 -3.12 -4.49 4.25
C LEU A 80 -4.44 -3.92 4.78
N GLY A 81 -4.96 -4.50 5.87
CA GLY A 81 -6.06 -3.90 6.61
C GLY A 81 -5.65 -2.57 7.26
N GLN A 82 -6.56 -1.60 7.25
CA GLN A 82 -6.31 -0.24 7.75
C GLN A 82 -5.91 -0.19 9.24
N ASP A 83 -6.35 -1.16 10.02
CA ASP A 83 -6.08 -1.30 11.45
C ASP A 83 -5.26 -2.55 11.76
N GLU A 84 -4.62 -3.15 10.76
CA GLU A 84 -3.87 -4.39 10.87
C GLU A 84 -2.39 -4.13 11.09
N VAL A 85 -1.75 -5.04 11.84
CA VAL A 85 -0.30 -5.15 11.91
C VAL A 85 0.03 -6.59 11.54
N VAL A 86 0.81 -6.77 10.48
CA VAL A 86 1.25 -8.09 10.00
C VAL A 86 2.74 -8.26 10.20
N ASP A 87 3.18 -9.50 10.45
CA ASP A 87 4.59 -9.84 10.50
C ASP A 87 5.08 -10.29 9.12
N PHE A 88 6.26 -9.82 8.73
CA PHE A 88 7.03 -10.37 7.64
C PHE A 88 8.48 -10.56 8.09
N GLN A 89 8.87 -11.82 8.31
CA GLN A 89 10.23 -12.18 8.75
C GLN A 89 10.69 -11.40 10.00
N GLY A 90 9.79 -11.16 10.95
CA GLY A 90 10.07 -10.40 12.17
C GLY A 90 9.93 -8.88 12.04
N LEU A 91 9.59 -8.35 10.86
CA LEU A 91 9.19 -6.95 10.70
C LEU A 91 7.68 -6.78 10.82
N LYS A 92 7.26 -5.82 11.65
CA LYS A 92 5.88 -5.41 11.79
C LYS A 92 5.52 -4.37 10.74
N LEU A 93 4.61 -4.72 9.84
CA LEU A 93 4.12 -3.87 8.77
C LEU A 93 2.68 -3.44 9.08
N ALA A 94 2.37 -2.17 8.82
CA ALA A 94 1.02 -1.63 8.88
C ALA A 94 0.76 -0.73 7.68
N GLY A 95 -0.51 -0.51 7.33
CA GLY A 95 -0.90 0.34 6.21
C GLY A 95 -2.12 1.19 6.55
N ILE A 96 -2.08 2.47 6.20
CA ILE A 96 -3.24 3.36 6.19
C ILE A 96 -3.36 3.91 4.76
N GLY A 97 -4.45 3.58 4.09
CA GLY A 97 -4.68 3.90 2.68
C GLY A 97 -5.63 5.07 2.51
N GLY A 98 -5.82 5.42 1.24
CA GLY A 98 -6.71 6.46 0.79
C GLY A 98 -6.11 7.86 0.86
N ILE A 99 -6.94 8.79 0.42
CA ILE A 99 -6.65 10.23 0.47
C ILE A 99 -7.49 10.87 1.55
N TRP A 100 -6.85 11.74 2.31
CA TRP A 100 -7.48 12.51 3.36
C TRP A 100 -8.58 13.42 2.79
N ALA A 101 -9.80 13.25 3.28
CA ALA A 101 -10.94 14.10 2.92
C ALA A 101 -11.91 14.29 4.10
N LYS A 102 -12.80 15.27 3.98
CA LYS A 102 -13.83 15.55 5.01
C LYS A 102 -15.01 14.57 5.01
N SER A 103 -15.07 13.63 4.05
CA SER A 103 -16.20 12.71 3.86
C SER A 103 -15.85 11.55 2.94
N HIS A 104 -16.54 10.41 3.07
CA HIS A 104 -16.48 9.25 2.17
C HIS A 104 -17.29 9.39 0.88
N ARG A 105 -17.19 10.54 0.20
CA ARG A 105 -17.86 10.68 -1.10
C ARG A 105 -17.34 9.64 -2.10
N LEU A 106 -16.06 9.28 -1.99
CA LEU A 106 -15.42 8.20 -2.74
C LEU A 106 -14.89 7.16 -1.75
N ALA A 107 -14.79 5.91 -2.20
CA ALA A 107 -14.30 4.80 -1.36
C ALA A 107 -12.85 5.00 -0.88
N CYS A 108 -12.03 5.68 -1.69
CA CYS A 108 -10.64 6.00 -1.35
C CYS A 108 -10.51 7.19 -0.37
N TYR A 109 -11.60 7.88 -0.03
CA TYR A 109 -11.54 9.01 0.88
C TYR A 109 -11.60 8.54 2.33
N VAL A 110 -10.69 9.05 3.14
CA VAL A 110 -10.55 8.72 4.57
C VAL A 110 -10.59 9.98 5.42
N THR A 111 -11.24 9.91 6.58
CA THR A 111 -11.43 11.04 7.49
C THR A 111 -10.39 11.07 8.62
N ASP A 112 -10.18 12.24 9.23
CA ASP A 112 -9.27 12.43 10.37
C ASP A 112 -9.57 11.43 11.50
N SER A 113 -10.85 11.22 11.80
CA SER A 113 -11.29 10.34 12.90
C SER A 113 -10.99 8.88 12.61
N GLU A 114 -11.05 8.45 11.35
CA GLU A 114 -10.67 7.10 10.97
C GLU A 114 -9.17 6.91 11.00
N VAL A 115 -8.40 7.84 10.42
CA VAL A 115 -6.93 7.79 10.45
C VAL A 115 -6.46 7.73 11.90
N ALA A 116 -6.99 8.58 12.79
CA ALA A 116 -6.66 8.57 14.21
C ALA A 116 -7.05 7.24 14.90
N ARG A 117 -8.22 6.69 14.58
CA ARG A 117 -8.69 5.40 15.12
C ARG A 117 -7.81 4.22 14.68
N TRP A 118 -7.47 4.17 13.39
CA TRP A 118 -6.61 3.15 12.81
C TRP A 118 -5.20 3.23 13.37
N ALA A 119 -4.60 4.42 13.38
CA ALA A 119 -3.29 4.66 13.98
C ALA A 119 -3.25 4.28 15.46
N GLY A 120 -4.29 4.61 16.23
CA GLY A 120 -4.41 4.22 17.64
C GLY A 120 -4.47 2.70 17.83
N THR A 121 -5.17 2.00 16.92
CA THR A 121 -5.28 0.54 16.94
C THR A 121 -3.95 -0.12 16.58
N ILE A 122 -3.27 0.38 15.55
CA ILE A 122 -1.92 -0.06 15.14
C ILE A 122 -0.96 0.12 16.31
N ALA A 123 -0.91 1.31 16.91
CA ALA A 123 -0.06 1.58 18.07
C ALA A 123 -0.37 0.66 19.26
N GLY A 124 -1.64 0.35 19.51
CA GLY A 124 -2.08 -0.56 20.56
C GLY A 124 -1.68 -2.03 20.34
N LYS A 125 -1.47 -2.45 19.08
CA LYS A 125 -0.95 -3.78 18.71
C LYS A 125 0.59 -3.86 18.79
N GLY A 126 1.24 -2.76 19.15
CA GLY A 126 2.68 -2.58 19.18
C GLY A 126 3.17 -1.71 18.02
N ALA A 127 4.34 -1.07 18.19
CA ALA A 127 4.92 -0.24 17.14
C ALA A 127 5.12 -1.05 15.84
N ALA A 128 4.64 -0.50 14.73
CA ALA A 128 5.02 -0.98 13.40
C ALA A 128 6.46 -0.53 13.12
N ASP A 129 7.26 -1.41 12.51
CA ASP A 129 8.59 -1.06 12.02
C ASP A 129 8.48 -0.27 10.72
N ILE A 130 7.46 -0.58 9.90
CA ILE A 130 7.16 0.12 8.65
C ILE A 130 5.66 0.42 8.58
N LEU A 131 5.32 1.69 8.39
CA LEU A 131 3.97 2.17 8.12
C LEU A 131 3.89 2.65 6.67
N LEU A 132 2.98 2.06 5.88
CA LEU A 132 2.69 2.50 4.52
C LEU A 132 1.52 3.49 4.55
N THR A 133 1.69 4.64 3.92
CA THR A 133 0.60 5.60 3.68
C THR A 133 0.59 6.06 2.23
N HIS A 134 -0.59 6.26 1.65
CA HIS A 134 -0.72 6.96 0.37
C HIS A 134 -0.70 8.46 0.58
N GLY A 135 -1.69 8.96 1.34
CA GLY A 135 -1.70 10.34 1.80
C GLY A 135 -0.43 10.67 2.58
N CYS A 136 0.25 11.74 2.18
CA CYS A 136 1.42 12.24 2.91
C CYS A 136 1.00 12.68 4.33
N PRO A 137 1.80 12.36 5.37
CA PRO A 137 1.57 12.89 6.71
C PRO A 137 1.60 14.42 6.69
N ILE A 138 0.56 15.03 7.27
CA ILE A 138 0.50 16.48 7.50
C ILE A 138 1.70 16.89 8.37
N GLY A 139 2.35 17.99 8.00
CA GLY A 139 3.54 18.55 8.65
C GLY A 139 4.87 17.96 8.20
N LEU A 140 4.90 16.95 7.32
CA LEU A 140 6.14 16.30 6.88
C LEU A 140 6.59 16.77 5.48
N ALA A 141 5.65 16.86 4.53
CA ALA A 141 5.92 17.17 3.12
C ALA A 141 5.02 18.28 2.53
N ASP A 142 4.23 18.93 3.39
CA ASP A 142 3.29 20.01 3.09
C ASP A 142 3.79 21.40 3.56
N LEU A 143 5.05 21.48 3.98
CA LEU A 143 5.73 22.76 4.21
C LEU A 143 5.97 23.45 2.86
N THR A 144 5.04 24.30 2.47
CA THR A 144 5.25 25.25 1.38
C THR A 144 6.40 26.19 1.79
N PRO A 145 7.48 26.33 0.99
CA PRO A 145 8.51 27.32 1.27
C PRO A 145 7.87 28.71 1.39
N THR A 146 8.18 29.43 2.47
CA THR A 146 7.81 30.85 2.65
C THR A 146 8.66 31.75 1.77
#